data_AF-A0A9W6PVL9-F1
#
_entry.id   AF-A0A9W6PVL9-F1
#
_cell.length_a   1.000
_cell.length_b   1.000
_cell.length_c   1.000
_cell.angle_alpha   90.00
_cell.angle_beta   90.00
_cell.angle_gamma   90.00
#
_symmetry.space_group_name_H-M   'P 1'
#
loop_
_entity.id
_entity.type
_entity.pdbx_description
1 polymer ?
#
loop_
_entity_poly.entity_id
_entity_poly.type
_entity_poly.pdbx_seq_one_letter_code
_entity_poly.pdbx_strand_id
1 'polypeptide(L)'
;MGTWGAGPFDNDIAGDFLDQLEDLPALQRLAVIESTFRVLIESGESSASSVLSEEIIAAAALVAANLPEGQSFAWDEEYPGMSEWLPKPIPSSLASNALQALELAVPPGGRFWRSWVDDRDRAEAQAVIESLRSVLLGTSRGESK
;
A
#
# COMPACT_ATOMS: atom_id res chain seq x y z
N MET A 1 -2.96 10.98 -17.85
CA MET A 1 -2.37 11.21 -16.52
C MET A 1 -3.45 10.78 -15.56
N GLY A 2 -3.26 9.67 -14.86
CA GLY A 2 -4.25 9.14 -13.91
C GLY A 2 -4.54 10.21 -12.86
N THR A 3 -5.81 10.54 -12.72
CA THR A 3 -6.28 11.55 -11.78
C THR A 3 -6.18 10.95 -10.39
N TRP A 4 -5.09 11.21 -9.68
CA TRP A 4 -5.05 10.92 -8.25
C TRP A 4 -6.14 11.71 -7.54
N GLY A 5 -7.14 11.02 -7.02
CA GLY A 5 -8.01 11.53 -5.97
C GLY A 5 -7.33 11.48 -4.59
N ALA A 6 -8.08 11.83 -3.56
CA ALA A 6 -7.57 11.96 -2.19
C ALA A 6 -7.28 10.62 -1.51
N GLY A 7 -7.81 9.51 -2.03
CA GLY A 7 -7.66 8.15 -1.52
C GLY A 7 -6.40 7.44 -2.04
N PRO A 8 -5.89 6.44 -1.31
CA PRO A 8 -4.69 5.69 -1.69
C PRO A 8 -4.86 4.86 -2.98
N PHE A 9 -6.10 4.70 -3.46
CA PHE A 9 -6.47 3.88 -4.61
C PHE A 9 -7.02 4.69 -5.78
N ASP A 10 -7.11 6.01 -5.64
CA ASP A 10 -7.67 6.88 -6.69
C ASP A 10 -6.68 7.07 -7.85
N ASN A 11 -5.95 6.02 -8.25
CA ASN A 11 -5.07 6.01 -9.39
C ASN A 11 -5.37 4.79 -10.25
N ASP A 12 -5.50 4.99 -11.57
CA ASP A 12 -5.82 3.90 -12.50
C ASP A 12 -4.90 2.67 -12.33
N ILE A 13 -3.61 2.86 -12.03
CA ILE A 13 -2.66 1.75 -11.81
C ILE A 13 -2.95 1.04 -10.47
N ALA A 14 -3.32 1.79 -9.44
CA ALA A 14 -3.70 1.22 -8.15
C ALA A 14 -5.01 0.42 -8.26
N GLY A 15 -6.00 0.95 -9.00
CA GLY A 15 -7.25 0.26 -9.31
C GLY A 15 -7.02 -1.02 -10.12
N ASP A 16 -6.28 -0.94 -11.24
CA ASP A 16 -5.92 -2.10 -12.07
C ASP A 16 -5.24 -3.21 -11.25
N PHE A 17 -4.39 -2.83 -10.28
CA PHE A 17 -3.74 -3.79 -9.38
C PHE A 17 -4.73 -4.45 -8.41
N LEU A 18 -5.67 -3.68 -7.86
CA LEU A 18 -6.70 -4.20 -6.95
C LEU A 18 -7.71 -5.10 -7.67
N ASP A 19 -8.13 -4.74 -8.88
CA ASP A 19 -9.00 -5.56 -9.73
C ASP A 19 -8.36 -6.93 -9.98
N GLN A 20 -7.07 -6.94 -10.31
CA GLN A 20 -6.30 -8.19 -10.46
C GLN A 20 -6.27 -9.01 -9.18
N LEU A 21 -6.18 -8.38 -8.01
CA LEU A 21 -6.21 -9.09 -6.73
C LEU A 21 -7.61 -9.61 -6.41
N GLU A 22 -8.67 -8.86 -6.71
CA GLU A 22 -10.05 -9.25 -6.43
C GLU A 22 -10.40 -10.60 -7.06
N ASP A 23 -9.94 -10.84 -8.29
CA ASP A 23 -10.18 -12.09 -9.02
C ASP A 23 -9.39 -13.30 -8.46
N LEU A 24 -8.44 -13.08 -7.57
CA LEU A 24 -7.57 -14.13 -7.02
C LEU A 24 -8.10 -14.72 -5.71
N PRO A 25 -7.85 -16.01 -5.43
CA PRO A 25 -8.06 -16.57 -4.10
C PRO A 25 -7.16 -15.90 -3.05
N ALA A 26 -7.61 -15.84 -1.78
CA ALA A 26 -6.91 -15.15 -0.68
C ALA A 26 -5.42 -15.52 -0.53
N LEU A 27 -5.06 -16.81 -0.66
CA LEU A 27 -3.66 -17.26 -0.60
C LEU A 27 -2.82 -16.74 -1.78
N GLN A 28 -3.42 -16.61 -2.96
CA GLN A 28 -2.74 -16.06 -4.14
C GLN A 28 -2.59 -14.54 -4.02
N ARG A 29 -3.60 -13.83 -3.49
CA ARG A 29 -3.49 -12.39 -3.18
C ARG A 29 -2.31 -12.12 -2.26
N LEU A 30 -2.20 -12.89 -1.18
CA LEU A 30 -1.07 -12.78 -0.25
C LEU A 30 0.27 -13.00 -0.97
N ALA A 31 0.39 -14.04 -1.78
CA ALA A 31 1.61 -14.34 -2.51
C ALA A 31 2.00 -13.22 -3.50
N VAL A 32 1.03 -12.63 -4.20
CA VAL A 32 1.26 -11.49 -5.09
C VAL A 32 1.77 -10.29 -4.29
N ILE A 33 1.09 -9.92 -3.20
CA ILE A 33 1.49 -8.79 -2.34
C ILE A 33 2.90 -8.99 -1.77
N GLU A 34 3.20 -10.18 -1.24
CA GLU A 34 4.54 -10.50 -0.74
C GLU A 34 5.60 -10.38 -1.84
N SER A 35 5.28 -10.85 -3.05
CA SER A 35 6.17 -10.73 -4.21
C SER A 35 6.39 -9.28 -4.61
N THR A 36 5.33 -8.47 -4.66
CA THR A 36 5.39 -7.04 -5.01
C THR A 36 6.33 -6.28 -4.07
N PHE A 37 6.22 -6.49 -2.76
CA PHE A 37 7.15 -5.88 -1.80
C PHE A 37 8.58 -6.41 -1.96
N ARG A 38 8.74 -7.72 -2.08
CA ARG A 38 10.05 -8.38 -2.19
C ARG A 38 10.83 -7.87 -3.39
N VAL A 39 10.19 -7.79 -4.57
CA VAL A 39 10.83 -7.32 -5.80
C VAL A 39 11.36 -5.90 -5.63
N LEU A 40 10.59 -5.00 -5.01
CA LEU A 40 11.05 -3.64 -4.74
C LEU A 40 12.18 -3.60 -3.71
N ILE A 41 12.06 -4.34 -2.61
CA ILE A 41 13.08 -4.37 -1.55
C ILE A 41 14.41 -4.92 -2.08
N GLU A 42 14.38 -5.98 -2.89
CA GLU A 42 15.58 -6.60 -3.47
C GLU A 42 16.22 -5.74 -4.58
N SER A 43 15.42 -5.01 -5.36
CA SER A 43 15.92 -4.11 -6.40
C SER A 43 16.35 -2.73 -5.87
N GLY A 44 15.90 -2.34 -4.68
CA GLY A 44 16.12 -1.03 -4.08
C GLY A 44 15.48 0.12 -4.88
N GLU A 45 16.02 1.34 -4.75
CA GLU A 45 15.57 2.52 -5.51
C GLU A 45 15.96 2.48 -7.01
N SER A 46 16.42 1.33 -7.52
CA SER A 46 16.86 1.22 -8.91
C SER A 46 15.68 1.38 -9.85
N SER A 47 15.77 2.29 -10.83
CA SER A 47 14.77 2.51 -11.90
C SER A 47 14.47 1.28 -12.79
N ALA A 48 15.04 0.12 -12.46
CA ALA A 48 14.81 -1.17 -13.10
C ALA A 48 13.76 -2.03 -12.39
N SER A 49 13.24 -1.60 -11.24
CA SER A 49 12.11 -2.29 -10.61
C SER A 49 10.91 -2.22 -11.55
N SER A 50 10.36 -3.38 -11.91
CA SER A 50 9.14 -3.48 -12.72
C SER A 50 7.88 -3.08 -11.95
N VAL A 51 8.01 -2.86 -10.63
CA VAL A 51 6.90 -2.53 -9.74
C VAL A 51 6.75 -1.03 -9.65
N LEU A 52 5.52 -0.56 -9.82
CA LEU A 52 5.17 0.85 -9.78
C LEU A 52 4.93 1.31 -8.32
N SER A 53 5.20 2.58 -8.03
CA SER A 53 5.00 3.15 -6.69
C SER A 53 3.53 3.00 -6.26
N GLU A 54 2.63 3.08 -7.23
CA GLU A 54 1.18 2.96 -7.14
C GLU A 54 0.73 1.59 -6.66
N GLU A 55 1.27 0.52 -7.25
CA GLU A 55 0.99 -0.86 -6.84
C GLU A 55 1.47 -1.11 -5.41
N ILE A 56 2.57 -0.48 -5.01
CA ILE A 56 3.11 -0.61 -3.65
C ILE A 56 2.23 0.12 -2.65
N ILE A 57 1.76 1.33 -2.97
CA ILE A 57 0.81 2.07 -2.13
C ILE A 57 -0.48 1.25 -1.96
N ALA A 58 -1.03 0.73 -3.05
CA ALA A 58 -2.24 -0.10 -3.03
C ALA A 58 -2.05 -1.37 -2.19
N ALA A 59 -0.95 -2.11 -2.41
CA ALA A 59 -0.63 -3.30 -1.63
C ALA A 59 -0.43 -2.99 -0.15
N ALA A 60 0.25 -1.88 0.20
CA ALA A 60 0.46 -1.47 1.58
C ALA A 60 -0.85 -1.06 2.26
N ALA A 61 -1.73 -0.34 1.55
CA ALA A 61 -3.06 0.01 2.02
C ALA A 61 -3.94 -1.23 2.25
N LEU A 62 -3.90 -2.20 1.34
CA LEU A 62 -4.59 -3.49 1.50
C LEU A 62 -4.10 -4.25 2.73
N VAL A 63 -2.78 -4.30 2.98
CA VAL A 63 -2.24 -4.91 4.20
C VAL A 63 -2.73 -4.15 5.42
N ALA A 64 -2.65 -2.82 5.45
CA ALA A 64 -3.15 -2.00 6.54
C ALA A 64 -4.64 -2.23 6.81
N ALA A 65 -5.49 -2.31 5.79
CA ALA A 65 -6.92 -2.61 5.91
C ALA A 65 -7.19 -3.96 6.57
N ASN A 66 -6.27 -4.91 6.42
CA ASN A 66 -6.35 -6.24 6.98
C ASN A 66 -5.78 -6.34 8.41
N LEU A 67 -5.20 -5.26 8.95
CA LEU A 67 -4.70 -5.18 10.32
C LEU A 67 -5.76 -4.62 11.27
N PRO A 68 -5.80 -5.07 12.54
CA PRO A 68 -6.75 -4.55 13.52
C PRO A 68 -6.70 -3.02 13.67
N GLU A 69 -5.50 -2.44 13.66
CA GLU A 69 -5.28 -1.01 13.76
C GLU A 69 -5.77 -0.23 12.54
N GLY A 70 -5.85 -0.89 11.38
CA GLY A 70 -6.30 -0.30 10.13
C GLY A 70 -7.80 -0.41 9.86
N GLN A 71 -8.56 -1.19 10.64
CA GLN A 71 -10.01 -1.34 10.45
C GLN A 71 -10.80 -0.05 10.68
N SER A 72 -10.20 0.95 11.34
CA SER A 72 -10.84 2.25 11.59
C SER A 72 -10.69 3.23 10.41
N PHE A 73 -9.90 2.90 9.39
CA PHE A 73 -9.76 3.72 8.20
C PHE A 73 -10.95 3.53 7.27
N ALA A 74 -11.42 4.64 6.69
CA ALA A 74 -12.31 4.58 5.55
C ALA A 74 -11.47 4.12 4.34
N TRP A 75 -11.61 2.84 4.00
CA TRP A 75 -11.07 2.26 2.78
C TRP A 75 -12.02 2.49 1.61
N ASP A 76 -11.59 2.13 0.42
CA ASP A 76 -12.39 2.32 -0.78
C ASP A 76 -13.76 1.65 -0.70
N GLU A 77 -14.81 2.37 -1.09
CA GLU A 77 -16.16 1.81 -1.21
C GLU A 77 -16.29 0.92 -2.45
N GLU A 78 -15.43 1.09 -3.46
CA GLU A 78 -15.43 0.29 -4.68
C GLU A 78 -14.99 -1.16 -4.42
N TYR A 79 -14.24 -1.42 -3.34
CA TYR A 79 -13.74 -2.74 -2.97
C TYR A 79 -14.34 -3.24 -1.64
N PRO A 80 -15.62 -3.63 -1.61
CA PRO A 80 -16.27 -4.06 -0.40
C PRO A 80 -15.63 -5.32 0.19
N GLY A 81 -15.37 -5.29 1.50
CA GLY A 81 -14.79 -6.43 2.22
C GLY A 81 -13.28 -6.59 2.03
N MET A 82 -12.59 -5.58 1.49
CA MET A 82 -11.12 -5.54 1.37
C MET A 82 -10.39 -5.93 2.67
N SER A 83 -10.94 -5.57 3.83
CA SER A 83 -10.40 -5.91 5.16
C SER A 83 -10.31 -7.41 5.47
N GLU A 84 -10.99 -8.24 4.67
CA GLU A 84 -11.02 -9.71 4.76
C GLU A 84 -10.35 -10.41 3.57
N TRP A 85 -9.71 -9.67 2.66
CA TRP A 85 -9.10 -10.25 1.47
C TRP A 85 -7.86 -11.09 1.74
N LEU A 86 -7.16 -10.84 2.85
CA LEU A 86 -5.95 -11.56 3.24
C LEU A 86 -6.23 -12.61 4.30
N PRO A 87 -5.57 -13.79 4.22
CA PRO A 87 -5.73 -14.84 5.21
C PRO A 87 -5.24 -14.35 6.58
N LYS A 88 -6.03 -14.62 7.63
CA LYS A 88 -5.66 -14.30 9.00
C LYS A 88 -4.99 -15.51 9.69
N PRO A 89 -4.07 -15.30 10.65
CA PRO A 89 -3.54 -14.01 11.08
C PRO A 89 -2.56 -13.41 10.06
N ILE A 90 -2.52 -12.08 10.00
CA ILE A 90 -1.56 -11.36 9.14
C ILE A 90 -0.16 -11.48 9.76
N PRO A 91 0.86 -11.95 9.02
CA PRO A 91 2.23 -12.02 9.55
C PRO A 91 2.79 -10.63 9.85
N SER A 92 3.47 -10.46 10.99
CA SER A 92 4.16 -9.20 11.34
C SER A 92 5.28 -8.83 10.35
N SER A 93 5.90 -9.84 9.74
CA SER A 93 6.85 -9.67 8.64
C SER A 93 6.20 -9.02 7.42
N LEU A 94 4.93 -9.29 7.14
CA LEU A 94 4.21 -8.67 6.02
C LEU A 94 4.02 -7.17 6.26
N ALA A 95 3.62 -6.78 7.48
CA ALA A 95 3.49 -5.37 7.85
C ALA A 95 4.84 -4.63 7.78
N SER A 96 5.92 -5.29 8.22
CA SER A 96 7.28 -4.74 8.14
C SER A 96 7.77 -4.58 6.70
N ASN A 97 7.52 -5.56 5.84
CA ASN A 97 7.84 -5.50 4.42
C ASN A 97 7.01 -4.43 3.70
N ALA A 98 5.72 -4.31 4.02
CA ALA A 98 4.86 -3.27 3.48
C ALA A 98 5.37 -1.87 3.84
N LEU A 99 5.77 -1.64 5.09
CA LEU A 99 6.34 -0.37 5.53
C LEU A 99 7.64 -0.05 4.78
N GLN A 100 8.57 -1.00 4.72
CA GLN A 100 9.85 -0.82 4.04
C GLN A 100 9.67 -0.55 2.54
N ALA A 101 8.80 -1.32 1.88
CA ALA A 101 8.49 -1.14 0.47
C ALA A 101 7.84 0.23 0.22
N LEU A 102 6.92 0.67 1.07
CA LEU A 102 6.27 1.98 0.97
C LEU A 102 7.28 3.14 1.11
N GLU A 103 8.26 3.02 2.00
CA GLU A 103 9.33 4.02 2.17
C GLU A 103 10.24 4.11 0.93
N LEU A 104 10.53 2.96 0.29
CA LEU A 104 11.31 2.90 -0.95
C LEU A 104 10.51 3.38 -2.18
N ALA A 105 9.22 3.09 -2.25
CA ALA A 105 8.36 3.47 -3.37
C ALA A 105 8.05 4.97 -3.36
N VAL A 106 7.94 5.57 -2.17
CA VAL A 106 7.50 6.95 -1.97
C VAL A 106 8.50 7.72 -1.09
N PRO A 107 9.77 7.83 -1.52
CA PRO A 107 10.80 8.48 -0.71
C PRO A 107 10.46 9.98 -0.54
N PRO A 108 10.86 10.60 0.58
CA PRO A 108 10.63 12.02 0.82
C PRO A 108 11.14 12.89 -0.33
N GLY A 109 10.28 13.75 -0.88
CA GLY A 109 10.62 14.61 -2.01
C GLY A 109 10.89 13.87 -3.33
N GLY A 110 10.60 12.56 -3.41
CA GLY A 110 10.74 11.72 -4.60
C GLY A 110 9.82 12.12 -5.76
N ARG A 111 9.93 11.38 -6.87
CA ARG A 111 9.18 11.65 -8.12
C ARG A 111 7.66 11.71 -7.89
N PHE A 112 7.13 10.83 -7.04
CA PHE A 112 5.72 10.80 -6.65
C PHE A 112 5.25 12.14 -6.11
N TRP A 113 5.98 12.75 -5.16
CA TRP A 113 5.59 14.04 -4.59
C TRP A 113 5.72 15.21 -5.57
N ARG A 114 6.64 15.10 -6.53
CA ARG A 114 6.89 16.14 -7.53
C ARG A 114 5.93 16.09 -8.72
N SER A 115 5.18 15.00 -8.90
CA SER A 115 4.20 14.87 -9.98
C SER A 115 2.85 15.50 -9.67
N TRP A 116 2.58 15.84 -8.41
CA TRP A 116 1.35 16.53 -8.02
C TRP A 116 1.37 17.99 -8.50
N VAL A 117 0.26 18.41 -9.11
CA VAL A 117 0.07 19.78 -9.62
C VAL A 117 -0.65 20.65 -8.59
N ASP A 118 -1.62 20.07 -7.88
CA ASP A 118 -2.39 20.74 -6.83
C ASP A 118 -1.78 20.47 -5.44
N ASP A 119 -1.50 21.54 -4.70
CA ASP A 119 -0.88 21.45 -3.37
C ASP A 119 -1.83 20.88 -2.31
N ARG A 120 -3.14 21.08 -2.45
CA ARG A 120 -4.13 20.53 -1.54
C ARG A 120 -4.24 19.02 -1.73
N ASP A 121 -4.39 18.56 -2.97
CA ASP A 121 -4.49 17.13 -3.26
C ASP A 121 -3.21 16.40 -2.82
N ARG A 122 -2.05 17.03 -3.06
CA ARG A 122 -0.76 16.54 -2.55
C ARG A 122 -0.72 16.42 -1.03
N ALA A 123 -1.24 17.40 -0.30
CA ALA A 123 -1.27 17.39 1.16
C ALA A 123 -2.23 16.32 1.70
N GLU A 124 -3.38 16.12 1.05
CA GLU A 124 -4.32 15.05 1.37
C GLU A 124 -3.67 13.67 1.17
N ALA A 125 -2.99 13.44 0.04
CA ALA A 125 -2.22 12.22 -0.21
C ALA A 125 -1.09 12.03 0.81
N GLN A 126 -0.41 13.10 1.22
CA GLN A 126 0.63 13.01 2.26
C GLN A 126 0.04 12.54 3.60
N ALA A 127 -1.11 13.06 4.01
CA ALA A 127 -1.79 12.63 5.23
C ALA A 127 -2.18 11.14 5.16
N VAL A 128 -2.67 10.67 4.00
CA VAL A 128 -2.99 9.24 3.80
C VAL A 128 -1.74 8.37 3.92
N ILE A 129 -0.64 8.71 3.25
CA ILE A 129 0.61 7.93 3.31
C ILE A 129 1.19 7.93 4.74
N GLU A 130 1.17 9.05 5.46
CA GLU A 130 1.61 9.11 6.85
C GLU A 130 0.75 8.23 7.75
N SER A 131 -0.56 8.20 7.51
CA SER A 131 -1.47 7.37 8.27
C SER A 131 -1.26 5.88 8.02
N LEU A 132 -1.05 5.49 6.76
CA LEU A 132 -0.68 4.12 6.39
C LEU A 132 0.61 3.69 7.10
N ARG A 133 1.65 4.54 7.08
CA ARG A 133 2.90 4.27 7.79
C ARG A 133 2.68 4.05 9.28
N SER A 134 1.81 4.85 9.91
CA SER A 134 1.48 4.72 11.33
C SER A 134 0.84 3.36 11.67
N VAL A 135 -0.13 2.92 10.87
CA VAL A 135 -0.78 1.60 11.03
C VAL A 135 0.24 0.47 10.91
N LEU A 136 1.03 0.46 9.83
CA LEU A 136 2.02 -0.58 9.56
C LEU A 136 3.13 -0.60 10.62
N LEU A 137 3.55 0.57 11.11
CA LEU A 137 4.54 0.70 12.18
C LEU A 137 4.00 0.19 13.53
N GLY A 138 2.73 0.45 13.85
CA GLY A 138 2.09 -0.02 15.07
C GLY A 138 2.12 -1.54 15.20
N THR A 139 1.74 -2.24 14.13
CA THR A 139 1.72 -3.71 14.09
C THR A 139 3.12 -4.31 14.06
N SER A 140 4.07 -3.74 13.30
CA SER A 140 5.46 -4.27 13.27
C SER A 140 6.16 -4.20 14.64
N ARG A 141 5.79 -3.24 15.49
CA ARG A 141 6.32 -3.09 16.85
C ARG A 141 5.58 -3.92 17.91
N GLY A 142 4.35 -4.38 17.61
CA GLY A 142 3.47 -5.09 18.54
C GLY A 142 4.00 -6.44 19.05
N GLU A 143 4.92 -7.08 18.31
CA GLU A 143 5.54 -8.37 18.66
C GLU A 143 6.78 -8.21 19.58
N SER A 144 6.77 -7.22 20.47
CA SER A 144 7.75 -7.08 21.55
C SER A 144 7.04 -7.08 22.90
N LYS A 145 6.31 -8.16 23.23
CA LYS A 145 5.91 -8.42 24.62
C LYS A 145 5.67 -9.89 24.92
#